data_AF-A0A1J1IGL9-F1
#
_entry.id   AF-A0A1J1IGL9-F1
#
_cell.length_a   1.000
_cell.length_b   1.000
_cell.length_c   1.000
_cell.angle_alpha   90.00
_cell.angle_beta   90.00
_cell.angle_gamma   90.00
#
_symmetry.space_group_name_H-M   'P 1'
#
loop_
_entity.id
_entity.type
_entity.pdbx_description
1 polymer ?
#
loop_
_entity_poly.entity_id
_entity_poly.type
_entity_poly.pdbx_seq_one_letter_code
_entity_poly.pdbx_strand_id
1 'polypeptide(L)'
;MDIFPTELELTRLKRFEFRIPYAYYEINQSLEEHHRGKLARAIVYTILEHDPKRRLGKTDFLHLTALIVKLFPTEIPGTFYNSSYKSSMPTGKLHSAYLNIRNALVEVKIITRERRSRREPSLSPDETDESTTDHLENSFHITESENIGELNTIKSAWEKSYSERQKFLSSKKFSISNYINLYPFLRGPQGYFVFRLDAEKKFPQIKNVDIRTSIASIAPRILDKVKMQRNEVKATSLLKEYLNERNVNQSLLALILMPFIFSPAPFKRTWDGAASTSTAKHSKADAYRYFCSHFRTKEEMQTFDETLPSSTSDLLPPRLYIIGNLKNDPTAVIRLDDIEYTISDPLDAFDVMFKIFIGLNLKYPRQSVIVWTFIERFVYRLNQYHINNSQLLTIINEMTNYADMDNNQVIKHGETSITPLYDGKKRCSIVWKFFGRLLINEKSVDENHFYCSLCLHEGIISSKYTGISTSGMINHLRNSHKINNENEIESYEKKLNQDKYEANSSKMDHQNKNVETHKKLLDEWEMMEAMKTSKKTEKDLDW
;
A
#
# COMPACT_ATOMS: atom_id res chain seq x y z
N MET A 1 -33.56 -6.61 23.16
CA MET A 1 -32.67 -7.51 22.39
C MET A 1 -31.73 -6.61 21.61
N ASP A 2 -30.43 -6.88 21.63
CA ASP A 2 -29.49 -6.13 20.79
C ASP A 2 -29.81 -6.41 19.32
N ILE A 3 -30.24 -5.38 18.60
CA ILE A 3 -30.73 -5.46 17.21
C ILE A 3 -29.55 -5.50 16.21
N PHE A 4 -28.31 -5.51 16.71
CA PHE A 4 -27.13 -5.66 15.87
C PHE A 4 -26.82 -7.14 15.70
N PRO A 5 -26.51 -7.58 14.47
CA PRO A 5 -26.19 -8.97 14.23
C PRO A 5 -24.90 -9.30 14.98
N THR A 6 -24.98 -10.32 15.84
CA THR A 6 -23.82 -10.91 16.48
C THR A 6 -22.90 -11.56 15.43
N GLU A 7 -21.67 -11.86 15.83
CA GLU A 7 -20.73 -12.61 15.00
C GLU A 7 -21.31 -13.95 14.49
N LEU A 8 -22.03 -14.66 15.37
CA LEU A 8 -22.68 -15.92 15.05
C LEU A 8 -23.86 -15.72 14.07
N GLU A 9 -24.58 -14.62 14.17
CA GLU A 9 -25.68 -14.31 13.24
C GLU A 9 -25.17 -13.91 11.86
N LEU A 10 -24.07 -13.13 11.80
CA LEU A 10 -23.43 -12.77 10.53
C LEU A 10 -22.94 -14.01 9.78
N THR A 11 -22.26 -14.94 10.45
CA THR A 11 -21.77 -16.19 9.85
C THR A 11 -22.91 -17.13 9.40
N ARG A 12 -24.10 -16.99 9.98
CA ARG A 12 -25.31 -17.75 9.60
C ARG A 12 -26.17 -17.06 8.54
N LEU A 13 -25.78 -15.89 8.05
CA LEU A 13 -26.52 -15.20 7.00
C LEU A 13 -26.61 -16.08 5.75
N LYS A 14 -27.83 -16.48 5.39
CA LYS A 14 -28.10 -17.29 4.20
C LYS A 14 -27.94 -16.50 2.88
N ARG A 15 -27.73 -15.19 2.95
CA ARG A 15 -27.60 -14.30 1.79
C ARG A 15 -26.28 -14.54 1.06
N PHE A 16 -26.35 -14.70 -0.26
CA PHE A 16 -25.16 -14.89 -1.11
C PHE A 16 -24.20 -13.70 -1.05
N GLU A 17 -24.72 -12.49 -0.82
CA GLU A 17 -23.94 -11.27 -0.63
C GLU A 17 -23.02 -11.32 0.59
N PHE A 18 -23.28 -12.20 1.56
CA PHE A 18 -22.38 -12.47 2.68
C PHE A 18 -21.57 -13.74 2.47
N ARG A 19 -22.23 -14.84 2.07
CA ARG A 19 -21.58 -16.17 1.93
C ARG A 19 -20.47 -16.19 0.89
N ILE A 20 -20.63 -15.48 -0.23
CA ILE A 20 -19.60 -15.43 -1.28
C ILE A 20 -18.33 -14.73 -0.76
N PRO A 21 -18.39 -13.49 -0.22
CA PRO A 21 -17.23 -12.89 0.45
C PRO A 21 -16.62 -13.75 1.55
N TYR A 22 -17.44 -14.39 2.38
CA TYR A 22 -16.96 -15.23 3.48
C TYR A 22 -16.17 -16.45 2.97
N ALA A 23 -16.75 -17.23 2.05
CA ALA A 23 -16.07 -18.39 1.46
C ALA A 23 -14.82 -17.98 0.66
N TYR A 24 -14.88 -16.85 -0.05
CA TYR A 24 -13.70 -16.31 -0.74
C TYR A 24 -12.58 -15.99 0.26
N TYR A 25 -12.91 -15.40 1.40
CA TYR A 25 -11.94 -15.10 2.44
C TYR A 25 -11.34 -16.35 3.07
N GLU A 26 -12.13 -17.40 3.33
CA GLU A 26 -11.60 -18.66 3.87
C GLU A 26 -10.48 -19.23 2.98
N ILE A 27 -10.62 -19.07 1.65
CA ILE A 27 -9.64 -19.55 0.66
C ILE A 27 -8.45 -18.57 0.54
N ASN A 28 -8.72 -17.27 0.44
CA ASN A 28 -7.73 -16.28 0.02
C ASN A 28 -7.15 -15.44 1.17
N GLN A 29 -7.67 -15.60 2.39
CA GLN A 29 -7.33 -14.85 3.60
C GLN A 29 -7.35 -13.32 3.43
N SER A 30 -8.09 -12.84 2.42
CA SER A 30 -8.23 -11.44 2.07
C SER A 30 -9.51 -11.22 1.27
N LEU A 31 -10.08 -10.01 1.34
CA LEU A 31 -11.21 -9.63 0.49
C LEU A 31 -10.74 -8.76 -0.68
N GLU A 32 -11.54 -8.76 -1.74
CA GLU A 32 -11.41 -7.78 -2.83
C GLU A 32 -12.47 -6.70 -2.71
N GLU A 33 -12.25 -5.57 -3.38
CA GLU A 33 -13.17 -4.42 -3.39
C GLU A 33 -14.65 -4.79 -3.64
N HIS A 34 -14.91 -5.70 -4.58
CA HIS A 34 -16.28 -6.13 -4.91
C HIS A 34 -16.89 -7.01 -3.80
N HIS A 35 -16.07 -7.82 -3.12
CA HIS A 35 -16.48 -8.61 -1.94
C HIS A 35 -16.84 -7.70 -0.77
N ARG A 36 -16.00 -6.71 -0.45
CA ARG A 36 -16.27 -5.71 0.61
C ARG A 36 -17.57 -4.96 0.38
N GLY A 37 -17.87 -4.62 -0.88
CA GLY A 37 -19.13 -3.98 -1.27
C GLY A 37 -20.36 -4.89 -1.12
N LYS A 38 -20.24 -6.20 -1.39
CA LYS A 38 -21.30 -7.18 -1.13
C LYS A 38 -21.52 -7.36 0.37
N LEU A 39 -20.44 -7.53 1.13
CA LEU A 39 -20.44 -7.67 2.59
C LEU A 39 -21.15 -6.50 3.28
N ALA A 40 -20.73 -5.26 2.98
CA ALA A 40 -21.32 -4.07 3.57
C ALA A 40 -22.82 -3.94 3.26
N ARG A 41 -23.24 -4.29 2.03
CA ARG A 41 -24.65 -4.32 1.66
C ARG A 41 -25.41 -5.39 2.43
N ALA A 42 -24.89 -6.62 2.52
CA ALA A 42 -25.55 -7.72 3.22
C ALA A 42 -25.84 -7.38 4.69
N ILE A 43 -24.87 -6.80 5.38
CA ILE A 43 -24.99 -6.39 6.78
C ILE A 43 -26.06 -5.32 6.93
N VAL A 44 -25.98 -4.25 6.13
CA VAL A 44 -26.94 -3.14 6.22
C VAL A 44 -28.36 -3.58 5.84
N TYR A 45 -28.50 -4.44 4.82
CA TYR A 45 -29.79 -5.02 4.45
C TYR A 45 -30.40 -5.81 5.60
N THR A 46 -29.62 -6.65 6.27
CA THR A 46 -30.10 -7.45 7.40
C THR A 46 -30.69 -6.56 8.50
N ILE A 47 -30.02 -5.44 8.80
CA ILE A 47 -30.48 -4.49 9.82
C ILE A 47 -31.75 -3.77 9.38
N LEU A 48 -31.80 -3.28 8.13
CA LEU A 48 -32.96 -2.54 7.60
C LEU A 48 -34.14 -3.44 7.22
N GLU A 49 -33.92 -4.74 7.02
CA GLU A 49 -34.99 -5.73 6.84
C GLU A 49 -35.76 -5.95 8.14
N HIS A 50 -35.06 -5.93 9.29
CA HIS A 50 -35.70 -6.02 10.61
C HIS A 50 -36.41 -4.71 10.99
N ASP A 51 -35.81 -3.56 10.71
CA ASP A 51 -36.43 -2.25 10.92
C ASP A 51 -36.05 -1.28 9.79
N PRO A 52 -36.93 -1.10 8.78
CA PRO A 52 -36.68 -0.19 7.67
C PRO A 52 -36.51 1.27 8.11
N LYS A 53 -37.09 1.69 9.23
CA LYS A 53 -37.05 3.09 9.68
C LYS A 53 -35.78 3.40 10.48
N ARG A 54 -35.09 2.37 11.00
CA ARG A 54 -33.88 2.49 11.83
C ARG A 54 -32.84 3.42 11.22
N ARG A 55 -32.28 4.29 12.04
CA ARG A 55 -31.15 5.15 11.65
C ARG A 55 -29.85 4.59 12.19
N LEU A 56 -28.84 4.49 11.34
CA LEU A 56 -27.50 4.11 11.74
C LEU A 56 -26.67 5.37 12.04
N GLY A 57 -26.21 5.48 13.28
CA GLY A 57 -25.34 6.53 13.78
C GLY A 57 -23.86 6.14 13.79
N LYS A 58 -23.00 7.05 14.26
CA LYS A 58 -21.54 6.85 14.33
C LYS A 58 -21.17 5.61 15.15
N THR A 59 -21.79 5.42 16.31
CA THR A 59 -21.56 4.29 17.20
C THR A 59 -21.88 2.95 16.52
N ASP A 60 -22.97 2.91 15.77
CA ASP A 60 -23.44 1.72 15.07
C ASP A 60 -22.44 1.31 14.00
N PHE A 61 -21.97 2.26 13.19
CA PHE A 61 -20.97 1.98 12.17
C PHE A 61 -19.63 1.54 12.76
N LEU A 62 -19.19 2.13 13.87
CA LEU A 62 -17.97 1.69 14.56
C LEU A 62 -18.11 0.26 15.08
N HIS A 63 -19.26 -0.08 15.67
CA HIS A 63 -19.55 -1.42 16.14
C HIS A 63 -19.56 -2.45 14.99
N LEU A 64 -20.25 -2.14 13.89
CA LEU A 64 -20.30 -3.02 12.70
C LEU A 64 -18.92 -3.19 12.06
N THR A 65 -18.12 -2.12 11.99
CA THR A 65 -16.73 -2.21 11.53
C THR A 65 -15.91 -3.12 12.42
N ALA A 66 -16.05 -3.03 13.76
CA ALA A 66 -15.34 -3.90 14.68
C ALA A 66 -15.73 -5.38 14.49
N LEU A 67 -17.01 -5.68 14.27
CA LEU A 67 -17.48 -7.03 13.95
C LEU A 67 -16.89 -7.55 12.64
N ILE A 68 -16.82 -6.71 11.61
CA ILE A 68 -16.21 -7.08 10.33
C ILE A 68 -14.73 -7.41 10.51
N VAL A 69 -13.97 -6.55 11.20
CA VAL A 69 -12.53 -6.77 11.42
C VAL A 69 -12.29 -8.00 12.30
N LYS A 70 -13.21 -8.31 13.22
CA LYS A 70 -13.16 -9.54 14.01
C LYS A 70 -13.33 -10.79 13.13
N LEU A 71 -14.29 -10.77 12.20
CA LEU A 71 -14.55 -11.87 11.26
C LEU A 71 -13.51 -11.97 10.13
N PHE A 72 -12.92 -10.84 9.75
CA PHE A 72 -11.95 -10.72 8.66
C PHE A 72 -10.72 -9.96 9.17
N PRO A 73 -9.82 -10.63 9.92
CA PRO A 73 -8.68 -9.96 10.59
C PRO A 73 -7.74 -9.19 9.67
N THR A 74 -7.67 -9.51 8.38
CA THR A 74 -6.84 -8.78 7.41
C THR A 74 -7.50 -7.51 6.88
N GLU A 75 -8.69 -7.14 7.34
CA GLU A 75 -9.41 -5.95 6.90
C GLU A 75 -9.10 -4.70 7.75
N ILE A 76 -9.00 -3.55 7.10
CA ILE A 76 -8.73 -2.27 7.78
C ILE A 76 -10.07 -1.63 8.21
N PRO A 77 -10.24 -1.22 9.48
CA PRO A 77 -11.47 -0.58 9.96
C PRO A 77 -11.95 0.61 9.11
N GLY A 78 -11.01 1.46 8.68
CA GLY A 78 -11.29 2.67 7.90
C GLY A 78 -11.85 2.41 6.50
N THR A 79 -11.74 1.19 5.98
CA THR A 79 -12.37 0.77 4.72
C THR A 79 -13.90 0.73 4.85
N PHE A 80 -14.39 0.27 6.00
CA PHE A 80 -15.82 0.06 6.24
C PHE A 80 -16.49 1.30 6.82
N TYR A 81 -15.81 2.02 7.72
CA TYR A 81 -16.30 3.29 8.24
C TYR A 81 -15.16 4.20 8.69
N ASN A 82 -15.22 5.46 8.28
CA ASN A 82 -14.35 6.51 8.77
C ASN A 82 -15.21 7.68 9.27
N SER A 83 -15.07 8.01 10.55
CA SER A 83 -15.86 9.08 11.16
C SER A 83 -15.41 10.44 10.65
N SER A 84 -16.36 11.36 10.46
CA SER A 84 -16.07 12.75 10.11
C SER A 84 -15.09 13.39 11.10
N TYR A 85 -13.96 13.89 10.60
CA TYR A 85 -13.06 14.77 11.35
C TYR A 85 -13.08 16.16 10.71
N LYS A 86 -13.16 17.22 11.52
CA LYS A 86 -13.09 18.63 11.10
C LYS A 86 -13.89 18.96 9.82
N SER A 87 -15.22 18.82 9.87
CA SER A 87 -16.18 19.14 8.78
C SER A 87 -16.25 18.21 7.56
N SER A 88 -15.43 17.16 7.48
CA SER A 88 -15.55 16.14 6.42
C SER A 88 -16.82 15.28 6.60
N MET A 89 -17.45 14.83 5.52
CA MET A 89 -18.58 13.89 5.62
C MET A 89 -18.08 12.49 5.99
N PRO A 90 -18.82 11.70 6.78
CA PRO A 90 -18.47 10.31 7.06
C PRO A 90 -18.32 9.50 5.74
N THR A 91 -17.30 8.67 5.67
CA THR A 91 -17.00 7.84 4.49
C THR A 91 -16.89 6.35 4.87
N GLY A 92 -16.78 5.48 3.87
CA GLY A 92 -16.66 4.03 4.06
C GLY A 92 -17.79 3.22 3.42
N LYS A 93 -17.53 1.91 3.27
CA LYS A 93 -18.43 0.97 2.59
C LYS A 93 -19.79 0.81 3.29
N LEU A 94 -19.81 0.72 4.62
CA LEU A 94 -21.05 0.58 5.39
C LEU A 94 -21.91 1.83 5.27
N HIS A 95 -21.31 3.01 5.42
CA HIS A 95 -22.03 4.28 5.30
C HIS A 95 -22.61 4.47 3.88
N SER A 96 -21.83 4.13 2.86
CA SER A 96 -22.28 4.21 1.45
C SER A 96 -23.41 3.22 1.15
N ALA A 97 -23.30 1.97 1.62
CA ALA A 97 -24.34 0.96 1.48
C ALA A 97 -25.65 1.38 2.16
N TYR A 98 -25.55 1.93 3.38
CA TYR A 98 -26.70 2.48 4.11
C TYR A 98 -27.38 3.64 3.41
N LEU A 99 -26.64 4.62 2.90
CA LEU A 99 -27.24 5.72 2.15
C LEU A 99 -27.93 5.21 0.88
N ASN A 100 -27.31 4.30 0.15
CA ASN A 100 -27.89 3.75 -1.08
C ASN A 100 -29.18 2.97 -0.81
N ILE A 101 -29.18 2.07 0.19
CA ILE A 101 -30.37 1.27 0.54
C ILE A 101 -31.47 2.18 1.09
N ARG A 102 -31.14 3.13 1.96
CA ARG A 102 -32.13 4.06 2.52
C ARG A 102 -32.74 4.95 1.44
N ASN A 103 -31.95 5.43 0.48
CA ASN A 103 -32.46 6.20 -0.66
C ASN A 103 -33.42 5.37 -1.51
N ALA A 104 -33.09 4.10 -1.78
CA ALA A 104 -33.98 3.18 -2.49
C ALA A 104 -35.31 2.97 -1.73
N LEU A 105 -35.27 2.77 -0.40
CA LEU A 105 -36.46 2.64 0.43
C LEU A 105 -37.33 3.92 0.46
N VAL A 106 -36.70 5.09 0.38
CA VAL A 106 -37.39 6.38 0.27
C VAL A 106 -38.05 6.54 -1.10
N GLU A 107 -37.37 6.13 -2.18
CA GLU A 107 -37.89 6.18 -3.54
C GLU A 107 -39.18 5.37 -3.70
N VAL A 108 -39.22 4.17 -3.11
CA VAL A 108 -40.42 3.32 -3.07
C VAL A 108 -41.40 3.67 -1.94
N LYS A 109 -41.19 4.79 -1.24
CA LYS A 109 -42.06 5.32 -0.17
C LYS A 109 -42.26 4.40 1.04
N ILE A 110 -41.39 3.41 1.26
CA ILE A 110 -41.36 2.63 2.51
C ILE A 110 -40.92 3.52 3.69
N ILE A 111 -40.07 4.52 3.40
CA ILE A 111 -39.62 5.53 4.37
C ILE A 111 -39.93 6.93 3.84
N THR A 112 -40.39 7.83 4.71
CA THR A 112 -40.59 9.23 4.37
C THR A 112 -39.29 10.04 4.46
N ARG A 113 -39.02 10.89 3.46
CA ARG A 113 -37.89 11.83 3.50
C ARG A 113 -38.24 13.00 4.41
N GLU A 114 -37.69 13.02 5.62
CA GLU A 114 -37.76 14.21 6.47
C GLU A 114 -36.99 15.36 5.81
N ARG A 115 -37.67 16.49 5.57
CA ARG A 115 -37.02 17.74 5.18
C ARG A 115 -36.14 18.18 6.35
N ARG A 116 -34.82 18.23 6.14
CA ARG A 116 -33.92 18.86 7.11
C ARG A 116 -34.31 20.34 7.20
N SER A 117 -34.81 20.75 8.36
CA SER A 117 -34.87 22.17 8.73
C SER A 117 -33.44 22.72 8.64
N ARG A 118 -33.26 23.72 7.78
CA ARG A 118 -31.98 24.36 7.48
C ARG A 118 -31.58 25.15 8.74
N ARG A 119 -30.75 24.57 9.61
CA ARG A 119 -30.08 25.35 10.66
C ARG A 119 -29.06 26.24 9.98
N GLU A 120 -29.19 27.55 10.18
CA GLU A 120 -28.22 28.55 9.75
C GLU A 120 -26.85 28.27 10.39
N PRO A 121 -25.74 28.38 9.65
CA PRO A 121 -24.41 28.27 10.23
C PRO A 121 -24.11 29.55 11.04
N SER A 122 -23.88 29.38 12.34
CA SER A 122 -23.28 30.42 13.18
C SER A 122 -21.85 30.68 12.71
N LEU A 123 -21.57 31.90 12.26
CA LEU A 123 -20.24 32.42 11.97
C LEU A 123 -19.51 32.66 13.30
N SER A 124 -18.34 32.05 13.49
CA SER A 124 -17.36 32.49 14.48
C SER A 124 -16.26 33.27 13.74
N PRO A 125 -15.84 34.46 14.21
CA PRO A 125 -14.77 35.22 13.57
C PRO A 125 -13.41 34.54 13.77
N ASP A 126 -12.61 34.58 12.72
CA ASP A 126 -11.19 34.24 12.69
C ASP A 126 -10.40 35.45 13.21
N GLU A 127 -9.58 35.26 14.24
CA GLU A 127 -8.69 36.30 14.76
C GLU A 127 -7.44 36.39 13.87
N THR A 128 -7.37 37.47 13.10
CA THR A 128 -6.13 37.98 12.52
C THR A 128 -5.26 38.58 13.61
N ASP A 129 -4.03 38.09 13.72
CA ASP A 129 -2.96 38.80 14.43
C ASP A 129 -1.85 39.19 13.44
N GLU A 130 -1.59 40.48 13.41
CA GLU A 130 -0.58 41.19 12.64
C GLU A 130 0.45 41.71 13.66
N SER A 131 1.71 41.29 13.55
CA SER A 131 2.81 42.08 14.09
C SER A 131 4.11 41.88 13.32
N THR A 132 4.91 42.93 13.39
CA THR A 132 5.92 43.45 12.46
C THR A 132 7.35 42.94 12.72
N THR A 133 8.11 42.88 11.62
CA THR A 133 9.57 43.10 11.40
C THR A 133 10.58 42.90 12.54
N ASP A 134 11.62 42.06 12.35
CA ASP A 134 12.95 42.53 11.92
C ASP A 134 14.02 41.43 11.65
N HIS A 135 14.89 41.79 10.69
CA HIS A 135 16.25 41.36 10.31
C HIS A 135 16.83 39.96 10.64
N LEU A 136 17.27 39.27 9.58
CA LEU A 136 18.62 38.66 9.51
C LEU A 136 19.01 38.37 8.05
N GLU A 137 19.80 39.27 7.49
CA GLU A 137 20.73 38.97 6.40
C GLU A 137 21.78 37.99 6.93
N ASN A 138 21.83 36.79 6.36
CA ASN A 138 23.06 36.03 6.21
C ASN A 138 23.04 35.43 4.81
N SER A 139 23.53 36.23 3.87
CA SER A 139 23.80 35.82 2.50
C SER A 139 24.84 34.71 2.51
N PHE A 140 24.43 33.50 2.13
CA PHE A 140 25.34 32.45 1.67
C PHE A 140 25.36 32.47 0.15
N HIS A 141 26.24 33.29 -0.43
CA HIS A 141 26.61 33.14 -1.84
C HIS A 141 27.48 31.89 -1.98
N ILE A 142 26.85 30.77 -2.34
CA ILE A 142 27.55 29.62 -2.92
C ILE A 142 27.63 29.93 -4.42
N THR A 143 28.78 30.39 -4.87
CA THR A 143 29.09 30.68 -6.29
C THR A 143 29.30 29.38 -7.05
N GLU A 144 28.69 29.30 -8.23
CA GLU A 144 28.79 28.19 -9.18
C GLU A 144 30.25 27.84 -9.54
N SER A 145 30.72 26.64 -9.17
CA SER A 145 31.79 25.97 -9.92
C SER A 145 31.57 24.45 -10.02
N GLU A 146 31.95 23.86 -11.16
CA GLU A 146 31.69 22.46 -11.52
C GLU A 146 32.66 21.46 -10.85
N ASN A 147 33.15 21.74 -9.64
CA ASN A 147 34.17 20.91 -9.01
C ASN A 147 33.58 19.92 -8.00
N ILE A 148 33.97 18.64 -8.09
CA ILE A 148 33.52 17.56 -7.18
C ILE A 148 33.90 17.85 -5.71
N GLY A 149 34.96 18.63 -5.47
CA GLY A 149 35.32 19.15 -4.14
C GLY A 149 34.30 20.13 -3.54
N GLU A 150 33.46 20.75 -4.38
CA GLU A 150 32.43 21.69 -3.97
C GLU A 150 31.18 20.99 -3.45
N LEU A 151 30.80 19.82 -3.98
CA LEU A 151 29.57 19.13 -3.56
C LEU A 151 29.62 18.72 -2.07
N ASN A 152 30.77 18.29 -1.56
CA ASN A 152 30.94 17.99 -0.13
C ASN A 152 30.85 19.26 0.72
N THR A 153 31.40 20.37 0.22
CA THR A 153 31.33 21.69 0.88
C THR A 153 29.89 22.20 0.91
N ILE A 154 29.18 22.10 -0.21
CA ILE A 154 27.76 22.42 -0.36
C ILE A 154 26.94 21.56 0.57
N LYS A 155 27.17 20.24 0.60
CA LYS A 155 26.48 19.33 1.52
C LYS A 155 26.67 19.74 2.98
N SER A 156 27.90 20.04 3.39
CA SER A 156 28.18 20.50 4.76
C SER A 156 27.50 21.84 5.07
N ALA A 157 27.56 22.80 4.15
CA ALA A 157 26.91 24.10 4.29
C ALA A 157 25.37 23.95 4.33
N TRP A 158 24.81 23.09 3.48
CA TRP A 158 23.39 22.76 3.42
C TRP A 158 22.93 22.11 4.73
N GLU A 159 23.69 21.16 5.26
CA GLU A 159 23.38 20.51 6.54
C GLU A 159 23.37 21.50 7.71
N LYS A 160 24.34 22.43 7.74
CA LYS A 160 24.45 23.49 8.77
C LYS A 160 23.31 24.50 8.70
N SER A 161 22.87 24.87 7.49
CA SER A 161 21.80 25.85 7.28
C SER A 161 20.38 25.26 7.32
N TYR A 162 20.24 23.96 7.60
CA TYR A 162 18.95 23.26 7.61
C TYR A 162 17.89 23.94 8.49
N SER A 163 18.24 24.29 9.73
CA SER A 163 17.28 24.88 10.68
C SER A 163 16.69 26.19 10.18
N GLU A 164 17.51 27.05 9.57
CA GLU A 164 17.06 28.32 9.00
C GLU A 164 16.22 28.11 7.73
N ARG A 165 16.59 27.14 6.88
CA ARG A 165 15.76 26.77 5.73
C ARG A 165 14.38 26.27 6.15
N GLN A 166 14.28 25.43 7.16
CA GLN A 166 12.97 24.95 7.65
C GLN A 166 12.09 26.08 8.22
N LYS A 167 12.69 27.08 8.87
CA LYS A 167 11.96 28.30 9.28
C LYS A 167 11.45 29.07 8.07
N PHE A 168 12.27 29.25 7.04
CA PHE A 168 11.87 29.91 5.80
C PHE A 168 10.74 29.17 5.09
N LEU A 169 10.81 27.84 4.97
CA LEU A 169 9.76 26.99 4.38
C LEU A 169 8.42 27.09 5.12
N SER A 170 8.46 27.39 6.42
CA SER A 170 7.26 27.56 7.25
C SER A 170 6.71 29.00 7.21
N SER A 171 7.43 29.93 6.57
CA SER A 171 7.05 31.34 6.51
C SER A 171 6.01 31.62 5.42
N LYS A 172 5.20 32.67 5.62
CA LYS A 172 4.24 33.15 4.59
C LYS A 172 4.94 33.68 3.32
N LYS A 173 6.25 33.93 3.37
CA LYS A 173 7.05 34.43 2.24
C LYS A 173 7.56 33.32 1.32
N PHE A 174 7.36 32.06 1.70
CA PHE A 174 7.81 30.93 0.92
C PHE A 174 7.08 30.85 -0.42
N SER A 175 7.87 30.83 -1.50
CA SER A 175 7.48 30.33 -2.80
C SER A 175 8.65 29.51 -3.34
N ILE A 176 8.38 28.58 -4.25
CA ILE A 176 9.43 27.77 -4.90
C ILE A 176 10.44 28.70 -5.59
N SER A 177 9.94 29.70 -6.34
CA SER A 177 10.77 30.70 -7.02
C SER A 177 11.68 31.47 -6.04
N ASN A 178 11.12 31.96 -4.92
CA ASN A 178 11.90 32.67 -3.91
C ASN A 178 12.97 31.76 -3.28
N TYR A 179 12.64 30.49 -3.03
CA TYR A 179 13.58 29.53 -2.48
C TYR A 179 14.73 29.23 -3.46
N ILE A 180 14.43 29.04 -4.74
CA ILE A 180 15.45 28.82 -5.79
C ILE A 180 16.35 30.05 -5.93
N ASN A 181 15.79 31.25 -5.90
CA ASN A 181 16.56 32.49 -6.01
C ASN A 181 17.45 32.75 -4.79
N LEU A 182 17.04 32.30 -3.59
CA LEU A 182 17.87 32.35 -2.39
C LEU A 182 19.04 31.35 -2.41
N TYR A 183 18.90 30.25 -3.14
CA TYR A 183 19.91 29.19 -3.21
C TYR A 183 20.26 28.86 -4.67
N PRO A 184 21.08 29.70 -5.34
CA PRO A 184 21.36 29.58 -6.78
C PRO A 184 21.88 28.21 -7.23
N PHE A 185 22.62 27.49 -6.37
CA PHE A 185 23.08 26.11 -6.64
C PHE A 185 21.94 25.15 -7.04
N LEU A 186 20.70 25.40 -6.59
CA LEU A 186 19.54 24.61 -7.00
C LEU A 186 19.30 24.64 -8.51
N ARG A 187 19.73 25.69 -9.22
CA ARG A 187 19.63 25.78 -10.69
C ARG A 187 20.59 24.84 -11.41
N GLY A 188 21.65 24.39 -10.73
CA GLY A 188 22.63 23.46 -11.29
C GLY A 188 22.04 22.06 -11.53
N PRO A 189 22.63 21.25 -12.42
CA PRO A 189 22.12 19.93 -12.77
C PRO A 189 22.06 18.96 -11.57
N GLN A 190 22.87 19.19 -10.55
CA GLN A 190 22.94 18.41 -9.31
C GLN A 190 22.19 19.06 -8.13
N GLY A 191 21.48 20.16 -8.38
CA GLY A 191 20.71 20.88 -7.37
C GLY A 191 19.66 19.99 -6.68
N TYR A 192 19.13 18.99 -7.38
CA TYR A 192 18.12 18.09 -6.81
C TYR A 192 18.64 17.24 -5.63
N PHE A 193 19.96 17.02 -5.50
CA PHE A 193 20.51 16.21 -4.40
C PHE A 193 20.20 16.79 -3.03
N VAL A 194 20.18 18.11 -2.90
CA VAL A 194 20.00 18.74 -1.59
C VAL A 194 18.56 18.64 -1.08
N PHE A 195 17.58 18.47 -2.00
CA PHE A 195 16.22 18.11 -1.61
C PHE A 195 16.14 16.72 -0.99
N ARG A 196 16.96 15.76 -1.47
CA ARG A 196 17.06 14.42 -0.85
C ARG A 196 17.60 14.53 0.57
N LEU A 197 18.66 15.32 0.76
CA LEU A 197 19.24 15.58 2.09
C LEU A 197 18.23 16.17 3.06
N ASP A 198 17.46 17.16 2.63
CA ASP A 198 16.44 17.80 3.48
C ASP A 198 15.30 16.84 3.83
N ALA A 199 14.84 16.04 2.86
CA ALA A 199 13.81 15.03 3.09
C ALA A 199 14.28 13.94 4.07
N GLU A 200 15.50 13.43 3.91
CA GLU A 200 16.09 12.40 4.77
C GLU A 200 16.39 12.92 6.18
N LYS A 201 16.80 14.18 6.30
CA LYS A 201 17.00 14.83 7.61
C LYS A 201 15.67 15.06 8.33
N LYS A 202 14.62 15.43 7.57
CA LYS A 202 13.27 15.64 8.10
C LYS A 202 12.59 14.32 8.50
N PHE A 203 12.82 13.26 7.72
CA PHE A 203 12.23 11.94 7.92
C PHE A 203 13.31 10.85 7.86
N PRO A 204 14.08 10.62 8.94
CA PRO A 204 15.19 9.67 8.93
C PRO A 204 14.83 8.25 8.48
N GLN A 205 13.59 7.82 8.70
CA GLN A 205 13.08 6.51 8.31
C GLN A 205 13.03 6.29 6.80
N ILE A 206 13.03 7.34 5.96
CA ILE A 206 12.96 7.18 4.50
C ILE A 206 14.33 6.98 3.85
N LYS A 207 15.42 7.19 4.59
CA LYS A 207 16.79 7.19 4.05
C LYS A 207 17.16 5.88 3.36
N ASN A 208 16.64 4.77 3.89
CA ASN A 208 16.94 3.42 3.39
C ASN A 208 15.76 2.81 2.61
N VAL A 209 14.76 3.61 2.23
CA VAL A 209 13.63 3.11 1.43
C VAL A 209 14.09 2.94 -0.01
N ASP A 210 14.04 1.70 -0.50
CA ASP A 210 14.26 1.41 -1.92
C ASP A 210 12.93 1.43 -2.68
N ILE A 211 12.73 2.48 -3.47
CA ILE A 211 11.57 2.65 -4.33
C ILE A 211 11.44 1.54 -5.36
N ARG A 212 12.56 0.97 -5.85
CA ARG A 212 12.55 -0.04 -6.91
C ARG A 212 11.94 -1.33 -6.40
N THR A 213 12.46 -1.81 -5.28
CA THR A 213 11.95 -3.02 -4.63
C THR A 213 10.51 -2.81 -4.16
N SER A 214 10.21 -1.64 -3.59
CA SER A 214 8.87 -1.32 -3.12
C SER A 214 7.83 -1.35 -4.25
N ILE A 215 8.11 -0.71 -5.39
CA ILE A 215 7.20 -0.72 -6.54
C ILE A 215 7.19 -2.09 -7.23
N ALA A 216 8.33 -2.76 -7.36
CA ALA A 216 8.41 -4.09 -7.96
C ALA A 216 7.51 -5.10 -7.23
N SER A 217 7.48 -5.05 -5.90
CA SER A 217 6.66 -5.95 -5.07
C SER A 217 5.15 -5.85 -5.31
N ILE A 218 4.68 -4.75 -5.92
CA ILE A 218 3.25 -4.51 -6.18
C ILE A 218 2.94 -4.27 -7.66
N ALA A 219 3.96 -4.23 -8.52
CA ALA A 219 3.82 -3.94 -9.94
C ALA A 219 2.84 -4.92 -10.64
N PRO A 220 2.92 -6.25 -10.43
CA PRO A 220 1.98 -7.18 -11.06
C PRO A 220 0.51 -6.87 -10.68
N ARG A 221 0.25 -6.62 -9.40
CA ARG A 221 -1.09 -6.33 -8.90
C ARG A 221 -1.63 -4.99 -9.39
N ILE A 222 -0.77 -3.98 -9.55
CA ILE A 222 -1.14 -2.71 -10.17
C ILE A 222 -1.54 -2.94 -11.63
N LEU A 223 -0.67 -3.61 -12.41
CA LEU A 223 -0.92 -3.85 -13.84
C LEU A 223 -2.22 -4.63 -14.07
N ASP A 224 -2.50 -5.65 -13.24
CA ASP A 224 -3.75 -6.40 -13.31
C ASP A 224 -4.98 -5.54 -13.02
N LYS A 225 -4.90 -4.63 -12.04
CA LYS A 225 -5.98 -3.67 -11.78
C LYS A 225 -6.19 -2.70 -12.93
N VAL A 226 -5.12 -2.26 -13.60
CA VAL A 226 -5.22 -1.36 -14.76
C VAL A 226 -5.85 -2.09 -15.95
N LYS A 227 -5.56 -3.38 -16.17
CA LYS A 227 -6.22 -4.21 -17.22
C LYS A 227 -7.74 -4.25 -17.06
N MET A 228 -8.25 -4.13 -15.82
CA MET A 228 -9.69 -4.07 -15.55
C MET A 228 -10.32 -2.72 -15.92
N GLN A 229 -9.54 -1.66 -16.16
CA GLN A 229 -10.00 -0.30 -16.49
C GLN A 229 -10.18 -0.10 -18.01
N ARG A 230 -11.08 -0.86 -18.63
CA ARG A 230 -11.27 -0.88 -20.11
C ARG A 230 -11.66 0.46 -20.75
N ASN A 231 -12.13 1.42 -19.97
CA ASN A 231 -12.60 2.72 -20.47
C ASN A 231 -11.49 3.78 -20.54
N GLU A 232 -10.29 3.50 -20.04
CA GLU A 232 -9.18 4.45 -20.01
C GLU A 232 -8.28 4.25 -21.25
N VAL A 233 -8.51 5.06 -22.29
CA VAL A 233 -7.84 4.91 -23.60
C VAL A 233 -6.32 4.97 -23.49
N LYS A 234 -5.77 5.95 -22.76
CA LYS A 234 -4.32 6.11 -22.57
C LYS A 234 -3.69 4.94 -21.79
N ALA A 235 -4.36 4.45 -20.75
CA ALA A 235 -3.89 3.29 -19.99
C ALA A 235 -3.88 2.03 -20.86
N THR A 236 -4.95 1.84 -21.64
CA THR A 236 -5.11 0.70 -22.55
C THR A 236 -4.07 0.72 -23.66
N SER A 237 -3.76 1.88 -24.24
CA SER A 237 -2.73 2.01 -25.28
C SER A 237 -1.33 1.67 -24.75
N LEU A 238 -0.97 2.18 -23.56
CA LEU A 238 0.32 1.90 -22.93
C LEU A 238 0.46 0.43 -22.53
N LEU A 239 -0.60 -0.20 -21.98
CA LEU A 239 -0.59 -1.63 -21.68
C LEU A 239 -0.40 -2.46 -22.95
N LYS A 240 -1.11 -2.15 -24.03
CA LYS A 240 -0.99 -2.88 -25.30
C LYS A 240 0.42 -2.76 -25.88
N GLU A 241 1.06 -1.60 -25.74
CA GLU A 241 2.39 -1.34 -26.30
C GLU A 241 3.52 -1.99 -25.48
N TYR A 242 3.41 -2.04 -24.15
CA TYR A 242 4.57 -2.31 -23.29
C TYR A 242 4.43 -3.51 -22.33
N LEU A 243 3.23 -4.01 -22.07
CA LEU A 243 3.02 -5.03 -21.03
C LEU A 243 3.80 -6.33 -21.27
N ASN A 244 3.85 -6.80 -22.53
CA ASN A 244 4.46 -8.09 -22.89
C ASN A 244 5.88 -7.95 -23.47
N GLU A 245 6.45 -6.75 -23.41
CA GLU A 245 7.76 -6.45 -23.98
C GLU A 245 8.86 -6.80 -23.00
N ARG A 246 9.79 -7.69 -23.40
CA ARG A 246 10.83 -8.25 -22.51
C ARG A 246 11.77 -7.19 -21.92
N ASN A 247 12.04 -6.12 -22.67
CA ASN A 247 12.98 -5.08 -22.27
C ASN A 247 12.32 -3.94 -21.49
N VAL A 248 11.02 -4.01 -21.23
CA VAL A 248 10.32 -2.98 -20.46
C VAL A 248 10.41 -3.29 -18.97
N ASN A 249 10.88 -2.32 -18.20
CA ASN A 249 10.80 -2.36 -16.75
C ASN A 249 9.32 -2.28 -16.30
N GLN A 250 8.78 -3.41 -15.85
CA GLN A 250 7.37 -3.52 -15.42
C GLN A 250 7.05 -2.66 -14.20
N SER A 251 8.03 -2.38 -13.33
CA SER A 251 7.86 -1.46 -12.19
C SER A 251 7.66 -0.02 -12.66
N LEU A 252 8.42 0.41 -13.68
CA LEU A 252 8.24 1.72 -14.29
C LEU A 252 6.88 1.83 -15.00
N LEU A 253 6.50 0.79 -15.76
CA LEU A 253 5.18 0.76 -16.41
C LEU A 253 4.04 0.82 -15.37
N ALA A 254 4.15 0.06 -14.28
CA ALA A 254 3.20 0.07 -13.19
C ALA A 254 3.11 1.47 -12.53
N LEU A 255 4.25 2.14 -12.32
CA LEU A 255 4.31 3.50 -11.78
C LEU A 255 3.57 4.50 -12.68
N ILE A 256 3.86 4.49 -13.99
CA ILE A 256 3.22 5.37 -14.99
C ILE A 256 1.69 5.15 -15.03
N LEU A 257 1.25 3.89 -14.89
CA LEU A 257 -0.17 3.52 -14.97
C LEU A 257 -0.91 3.58 -13.64
N MET A 258 -0.19 3.76 -12.53
CA MET A 258 -0.76 3.79 -11.19
C MET A 258 -1.93 4.78 -11.03
N PRO A 259 -1.92 5.99 -11.59
CA PRO A 259 -3.04 6.93 -11.44
C PRO A 259 -4.40 6.39 -11.89
N PHE A 260 -4.42 5.42 -12.82
CA PHE A 260 -5.67 4.89 -13.36
C PHE A 260 -6.40 3.91 -12.43
N ILE A 261 -5.75 3.42 -11.36
CA ILE A 261 -6.42 2.54 -10.37
C ILE A 261 -7.13 3.33 -9.26
N PHE A 262 -6.82 4.63 -9.12
CA PHE A 262 -7.41 5.50 -8.12
C PHE A 262 -8.53 6.35 -8.72
N SER A 263 -9.58 6.60 -7.94
CA SER A 263 -10.54 7.66 -8.27
C SER A 263 -10.03 8.98 -7.70
N PRO A 264 -9.90 10.05 -8.52
CA PRO A 264 -9.44 11.34 -8.03
C PRO A 264 -10.34 11.90 -6.92
N ALA A 265 -9.75 12.67 -6.02
CA ALA A 265 -10.48 13.25 -4.89
C ALA A 265 -11.57 14.23 -5.41
N PRO A 266 -12.80 14.18 -4.86
CA PRO A 266 -13.81 15.18 -5.17
C PRO A 266 -13.39 16.53 -4.59
N PHE A 267 -13.67 17.62 -5.32
CA PHE A 267 -13.46 18.99 -4.87
C PHE A 267 -14.74 19.81 -4.97
N LYS A 268 -14.87 20.82 -4.11
CA LYS A 268 -16.00 21.78 -4.20
C LYS A 268 -15.68 22.78 -5.29
N ARG A 269 -16.56 22.88 -6.29
CA ARG A 269 -16.54 23.97 -7.27
C ARG A 269 -17.47 25.06 -6.75
N THR A 270 -16.94 26.26 -6.51
CA THR A 270 -17.75 27.47 -6.36
C THR A 270 -17.95 28.04 -7.74
N TRP A 271 -19.20 28.11 -8.19
CA TRP A 271 -19.54 28.88 -9.39
C TRP A 271 -19.69 30.33 -8.93
N ASP A 272 -19.00 31.25 -9.60
CA ASP A 272 -19.08 32.70 -9.42
C ASP A 272 -20.48 33.16 -8.99
N GLY A 273 -20.60 33.58 -7.73
CA GLY A 273 -21.79 34.22 -7.17
C GLY A 273 -22.97 33.33 -6.76
N ALA A 274 -22.98 32.02 -7.02
CA ALA A 274 -24.10 31.16 -6.64
C ALA A 274 -23.76 30.26 -5.44
N ALA A 275 -24.62 30.27 -4.40
CA ALA A 275 -24.53 29.44 -3.19
C ALA A 275 -24.70 27.91 -3.42
N SER A 276 -24.60 27.44 -4.68
CA SER A 276 -24.69 26.05 -5.08
C SER A 276 -23.29 25.47 -5.28
N THR A 277 -22.73 24.86 -4.22
CA THR A 277 -21.50 24.07 -4.33
C THR A 277 -21.79 22.74 -5.04
N SER A 278 -21.41 22.61 -6.32
CA SER A 278 -21.35 21.30 -6.96
C SER A 278 -20.01 20.63 -6.64
N THR A 279 -20.04 19.35 -6.27
CA THR A 279 -18.81 18.55 -6.13
C THR A 279 -18.37 18.10 -7.51
N ALA A 280 -17.29 18.69 -8.03
CA ALA A 280 -16.64 18.25 -9.24
C ALA A 280 -15.59 17.18 -8.90
N LYS A 281 -15.27 16.32 -9.87
CA LYS A 281 -14.20 15.33 -9.77
C LYS A 281 -13.20 15.58 -10.87
N HIS A 282 -11.92 15.51 -10.54
CA HIS A 282 -10.88 15.42 -11.56
C HIS A 282 -11.01 14.09 -12.30
N SER A 283 -10.57 14.06 -13.56
CA SER A 283 -10.50 12.82 -14.34
C SER A 283 -9.26 12.01 -13.96
N LYS A 284 -9.26 10.71 -14.26
CA LYS A 284 -8.04 9.88 -14.10
C LYS A 284 -6.92 10.36 -15.03
N ALA A 285 -7.28 10.90 -16.20
CA ALA A 285 -6.34 11.57 -17.08
C ALA A 285 -5.67 12.77 -16.38
N ASP A 286 -6.42 13.58 -15.60
CA ASP A 286 -5.81 14.67 -14.82
C ASP A 286 -4.87 14.13 -13.73
N ALA A 287 -5.26 13.05 -13.04
CA ALA A 287 -4.37 12.42 -12.06
C ALA A 287 -3.06 11.94 -12.71
N TYR A 288 -3.13 11.34 -13.90
CA TYR A 288 -1.97 10.95 -14.70
C TYR A 288 -1.08 12.15 -15.05
N ARG A 289 -1.69 13.24 -15.53
CA ARG A 289 -1.00 14.49 -15.91
C ARG A 289 -0.19 15.09 -14.75
N TYR A 290 -0.73 15.07 -13.54
CA TYR A 290 -0.12 15.67 -12.34
C TYR A 290 0.62 14.66 -11.44
N PHE A 291 0.79 13.40 -11.87
CA PHE A 291 1.53 12.39 -11.14
C PHE A 291 2.85 12.05 -11.82
N CYS A 292 2.77 11.39 -12.98
CA CYS A 292 3.91 10.92 -13.75
C CYS A 292 3.45 10.66 -15.19
N SER A 293 3.74 11.59 -16.11
CA SER A 293 3.32 11.47 -17.52
C SER A 293 4.44 10.93 -18.39
N HIS A 294 4.07 10.19 -19.44
CA HIS A 294 5.01 9.56 -20.38
C HIS A 294 4.84 10.13 -21.79
N PHE A 295 5.96 10.52 -22.38
CA PHE A 295 6.10 11.09 -23.71
C PHE A 295 7.19 10.36 -24.50
N ARG A 296 7.03 10.25 -25.81
CA ARG A 296 8.05 9.61 -26.66
C ARG A 296 9.23 10.55 -26.90
N THR A 297 8.98 11.85 -26.97
CA THR A 297 10.00 12.86 -27.22
C THR A 297 9.88 14.05 -26.28
N LYS A 298 10.94 14.87 -26.21
CA LYS A 298 10.97 16.07 -25.36
C LYS A 298 10.03 17.15 -25.90
N GLU A 299 9.85 17.22 -27.21
CA GLU A 299 8.98 18.19 -27.89
C GLU A 299 7.50 17.92 -27.59
N GLU A 300 7.09 16.64 -27.54
CA GLU A 300 5.75 16.25 -27.10
C GLU A 300 5.48 16.70 -25.65
N MET A 301 6.48 16.53 -24.77
CA MET A 301 6.41 16.96 -23.38
C MET A 301 6.29 18.49 -23.27
N GLN A 302 7.09 19.25 -24.02
CA GLN A 302 7.05 20.71 -24.02
C GLN A 302 5.70 21.25 -24.51
N THR A 303 5.21 20.73 -25.63
CA THR A 303 3.88 21.09 -26.17
C THR A 303 2.79 20.81 -25.15
N PHE A 304 2.85 19.65 -24.48
CA PHE A 304 1.92 19.31 -23.42
C PHE A 304 2.02 20.27 -22.23
N ASP A 305 3.24 20.63 -21.80
CA ASP A 305 3.49 21.50 -20.67
C ASP A 305 2.92 22.91 -20.88
N GLU A 306 3.03 23.45 -22.10
CA GLU A 306 2.50 24.76 -22.51
C GLU A 306 0.96 24.79 -22.50
N THR A 307 0.31 23.65 -22.71
CA THR A 307 -1.17 23.55 -22.67
C THR A 307 -1.74 23.49 -21.25
N LEU A 308 -0.89 23.33 -20.22
CA LEU A 308 -1.37 23.31 -18.85
C LEU A 308 -1.85 24.71 -18.46
N PRO A 309 -3.07 24.83 -17.89
CA PRO A 309 -3.61 26.14 -17.55
C PRO A 309 -2.75 26.78 -16.48
N SER A 310 -2.07 27.87 -16.85
CA SER A 310 -1.50 28.86 -15.93
C SER A 310 -2.62 29.68 -15.28
N SER A 311 -3.65 29.02 -14.75
CA SER A 311 -4.78 29.72 -14.14
C SER A 311 -4.39 30.18 -12.75
N THR A 312 -4.42 31.51 -12.58
CA THR A 312 -4.48 32.27 -11.31
C THR A 312 -3.28 32.12 -10.37
N SER A 313 -2.39 33.12 -10.34
CA SER A 313 -1.44 33.53 -9.26
C SER A 313 -0.57 32.50 -8.53
N ASP A 314 -0.83 31.21 -8.69
CA ASP A 314 -0.20 30.10 -8.00
C ASP A 314 0.73 29.40 -8.98
N LEU A 315 1.98 29.25 -8.58
CA LEU A 315 3.00 28.51 -9.31
C LEU A 315 2.55 27.07 -9.54
N LEU A 316 2.84 26.53 -10.72
CA LEU A 316 2.55 25.13 -11.04
C LEU A 316 3.32 24.23 -10.05
N PRO A 317 2.68 23.17 -9.52
CA PRO A 317 3.38 22.25 -8.63
C PRO A 317 4.53 21.57 -9.37
N PRO A 318 5.48 20.95 -8.64
CA PRO A 318 6.52 20.15 -9.28
C PRO A 318 5.89 19.08 -10.19
N ARG A 319 6.51 18.81 -11.35
CA ARG A 319 6.00 17.88 -12.38
C ARG A 319 7.09 16.87 -12.78
N LEU A 320 6.68 15.62 -12.96
CA LEU A 320 7.56 14.52 -13.38
C LEU A 320 7.12 13.97 -14.74
N TYR A 321 8.07 13.94 -15.67
CA TYR A 321 7.89 13.45 -17.03
C TYR A 321 8.87 12.33 -17.33
N ILE A 322 8.37 11.24 -17.90
CA ILE A 322 9.20 10.15 -18.45
C ILE A 322 9.28 10.36 -19.95
N ILE A 323 10.50 10.43 -20.48
CA ILE A 323 10.78 10.78 -21.87
C ILE A 323 11.53 9.63 -22.53
N GLY A 324 11.05 9.23 -23.70
CA GLY A 324 11.66 8.20 -24.53
C GLY A 324 10.84 6.93 -24.60
N ASN A 325 11.34 5.96 -25.36
CA ASN A 325 10.72 4.66 -25.50
C ASN A 325 11.01 3.82 -24.24
N LEU A 326 9.98 3.26 -23.60
CA LEU A 326 10.16 2.44 -22.39
C LEU A 326 10.97 1.14 -22.64
N LYS A 327 11.22 0.78 -23.91
CA LYS A 327 12.07 -0.34 -24.31
C LYS A 327 13.57 0.00 -24.33
N ASN A 328 13.92 1.28 -24.44
CA ASN A 328 15.27 1.76 -24.76
C ASN A 328 15.68 2.84 -23.76
N ASP A 329 15.95 2.45 -22.51
CA ASP A 329 16.49 3.33 -21.46
C ASP A 329 15.85 4.74 -21.41
N PRO A 330 14.54 4.82 -21.08
CA PRO A 330 13.87 6.10 -20.96
C PRO A 330 14.53 6.96 -19.87
N THR A 331 14.51 8.27 -20.06
CA THR A 331 14.99 9.24 -19.07
C THR A 331 13.81 9.92 -18.39
N ALA A 332 14.07 10.68 -17.34
CA ALA A 332 13.06 11.47 -16.65
C ALA A 332 13.46 12.93 -16.50
N VAL A 333 12.45 13.78 -16.54
CA VAL A 333 12.56 15.22 -16.36
C VAL A 333 11.67 15.65 -15.20
N ILE A 334 12.27 16.32 -14.21
CA ILE A 334 11.55 16.98 -13.13
C ILE A 334 11.54 18.48 -13.42
N ARG A 335 10.36 19.07 -13.53
CA ARG A 335 10.18 20.53 -13.61
C ARG A 335 9.74 21.07 -12.27
N LEU A 336 10.47 22.07 -11.78
CA LEU A 336 10.17 22.80 -10.56
C LEU A 336 10.23 24.29 -10.89
N ASP A 337 9.08 24.95 -11.05
CA ASP A 337 9.04 26.33 -11.56
C ASP A 337 9.80 26.49 -12.89
N ASP A 338 10.87 27.29 -12.93
CA ASP A 338 11.70 27.56 -14.10
C ASP A 338 12.93 26.64 -14.24
N ILE A 339 13.14 25.71 -13.30
CA ILE A 339 14.26 24.76 -13.35
C ILE A 339 13.82 23.37 -13.86
N GLU A 340 14.74 22.73 -14.58
CA GLU A 340 14.55 21.41 -15.18
C GLU A 340 15.71 20.48 -14.80
N TYR A 341 15.42 19.39 -14.09
CA TYR A 341 16.40 18.34 -13.79
C TYR A 341 16.18 17.15 -14.71
N THR A 342 17.22 16.76 -15.45
CA THR A 342 17.22 15.53 -16.24
C THR A 342 17.93 14.44 -15.47
N ILE A 343 17.23 13.32 -15.24
CA ILE A 343 17.73 12.17 -14.48
C ILE A 343 17.65 10.95 -15.40
N SER A 344 18.75 10.20 -15.48
CA SER A 344 18.86 9.04 -16.38
C SER A 344 17.92 7.91 -16.01
N ASP A 345 17.65 7.71 -14.72
CA ASP A 345 16.75 6.66 -14.24
C ASP A 345 15.39 7.21 -13.77
N PRO A 346 14.29 6.86 -14.45
CA PRO A 346 12.94 7.26 -14.09
C PRO A 346 12.48 6.91 -12.67
N LEU A 347 12.91 5.77 -12.12
CA LEU A 347 12.53 5.39 -10.76
C LEU A 347 13.30 6.22 -9.73
N ASP A 348 14.55 6.58 -10.02
CA ASP A 348 15.33 7.51 -9.18
C ASP A 348 14.72 8.92 -9.22
N ALA A 349 14.33 9.39 -10.41
CA ALA A 349 13.64 10.66 -10.57
C ALA A 349 12.32 10.70 -9.80
N PHE A 350 11.59 9.59 -9.74
CA PHE A 350 10.39 9.49 -8.93
C PHE A 350 10.68 9.63 -7.42
N ASP A 351 11.73 8.97 -6.92
CA ASP A 351 12.16 9.14 -5.51
C ASP A 351 12.57 10.59 -5.22
N VAL A 352 13.34 11.21 -6.12
CA VAL A 352 13.72 12.63 -6.02
C VAL A 352 12.47 13.51 -5.99
N MET A 353 11.52 13.30 -6.89
CA MET A 353 10.26 14.05 -6.97
C MET A 353 9.46 13.94 -5.66
N PHE A 354 9.34 12.74 -5.09
CA PHE A 354 8.68 12.56 -3.80
C PHE A 354 9.42 13.32 -2.69
N LYS A 355 10.76 13.22 -2.65
CA LYS A 355 11.62 13.91 -1.68
C LYS A 355 11.54 15.44 -1.80
N ILE A 356 11.37 15.99 -3.01
CA ILE A 356 11.10 17.42 -3.24
C ILE A 356 9.81 17.83 -2.52
N PHE A 357 8.71 17.09 -2.68
CA PHE A 357 7.45 17.43 -2.02
C PHE A 357 7.60 17.51 -0.49
N ILE A 358 8.17 16.48 0.13
CA ILE A 358 8.24 16.40 1.59
C ILE A 358 9.33 17.28 2.20
N GLY A 359 10.46 17.44 1.49
CA GLY A 359 11.60 18.26 1.89
C GLY A 359 11.24 19.75 1.90
N LEU A 360 10.50 20.21 0.88
CA LEU A 360 10.03 21.58 0.76
C LEU A 360 8.65 21.84 1.41
N ASN A 361 8.07 20.82 2.07
CA ASN A 361 6.74 20.91 2.69
C ASN A 361 5.61 21.30 1.71
N LEU A 362 5.75 20.89 0.44
CA LEU A 362 4.80 21.18 -0.62
C LEU A 362 3.60 20.25 -0.55
N LYS A 363 2.42 20.81 -0.82
CA LYS A 363 1.18 20.04 -0.98
C LYS A 363 1.21 19.27 -2.30
N TYR A 364 0.77 18.01 -2.27
CA TYR A 364 0.57 17.26 -3.49
C TYR A 364 -0.51 17.92 -4.37
N PRO A 365 -0.40 17.83 -5.71
CA PRO A 365 -1.43 18.35 -6.61
C PRO A 365 -2.78 17.71 -6.33
N ARG A 366 -3.85 18.51 -6.28
CA ARG A 366 -5.21 18.02 -5.95
C ARG A 366 -5.69 16.91 -6.88
N GLN A 367 -5.25 16.97 -8.15
CA GLN A 367 -5.58 16.04 -9.21
C GLN A 367 -5.00 14.64 -8.94
N SER A 368 -3.78 14.56 -8.40
CA SER A 368 -3.03 13.31 -8.16
C SER A 368 -2.84 13.00 -6.67
N VAL A 369 -3.47 13.77 -5.78
CA VAL A 369 -3.27 13.73 -4.32
C VAL A 369 -3.45 12.33 -3.73
N ILE A 370 -4.41 11.55 -4.23
CA ILE A 370 -4.68 10.19 -3.75
C ILE A 370 -3.52 9.24 -4.07
N VAL A 371 -2.94 9.35 -5.26
CA VAL A 371 -1.83 8.51 -5.72
C VAL A 371 -0.55 8.85 -4.94
N TRP A 372 -0.28 10.14 -4.73
CA TRP A 372 0.84 10.57 -3.89
C TRP A 372 0.69 10.14 -2.43
N THR A 373 -0.53 10.22 -1.87
CA THR A 373 -0.79 9.73 -0.50
C THR A 373 -0.63 8.20 -0.41
N PHE A 374 -0.94 7.46 -1.47
CA PHE A 374 -0.66 6.03 -1.54
C PHE A 374 0.83 5.77 -1.44
N ILE A 375 1.65 6.46 -2.24
CA ILE A 375 3.11 6.33 -2.23
C ILE A 375 3.69 6.69 -0.86
N GLU A 376 3.23 7.81 -0.29
CA GLU A 376 3.63 8.25 1.05
C GLU A 376 3.39 7.17 2.11
N ARG A 377 2.18 6.60 2.16
CA ARG A 377 1.78 5.63 3.19
C ARG A 377 2.28 4.22 2.94
N PHE A 378 2.30 3.78 1.69
CA PHE A 378 2.65 2.42 1.32
C PHE A 378 4.16 2.25 1.18
N VAL A 379 4.81 3.10 0.40
CA VAL A 379 6.24 2.98 0.10
C VAL A 379 7.08 3.56 1.24
N TYR A 380 6.82 4.82 1.60
CA TYR A 380 7.66 5.53 2.57
C TYR A 380 7.20 5.40 4.02
N ARG A 381 6.06 4.74 4.26
CA ARG A 381 5.45 4.55 5.59
C ARG A 381 5.30 5.85 6.38
N LEU A 382 5.01 6.94 5.66
CA LEU A 382 4.73 8.27 6.22
C LEU A 382 3.22 8.51 6.31
N ASN A 383 2.79 9.42 7.20
CA ASN A 383 1.39 9.78 7.37
C ASN A 383 1.21 11.28 7.70
N GLN A 384 1.91 12.13 6.94
CA GLN A 384 1.84 13.59 7.01
C GLN A 384 0.52 14.11 6.42
N TYR A 385 0.06 13.55 5.29
CA TYR A 385 -1.19 13.97 4.66
C TYR A 385 -2.38 13.12 5.14
N HIS A 386 -3.22 13.74 5.98
CA HIS A 386 -4.46 13.13 6.47
C HIS A 386 -5.59 13.18 5.44
N ILE A 387 -5.47 12.38 4.38
CA ILE A 387 -6.58 12.11 3.48
C ILE A 387 -7.27 10.81 3.90
N ASN A 388 -8.53 10.95 4.31
CA ASN A 388 -9.41 9.85 4.67
C ASN A 388 -10.21 9.43 3.43
N ASN A 389 -9.62 8.55 2.62
CA ASN A 389 -10.24 7.99 1.43
C ASN A 389 -10.35 6.47 1.60
N SER A 390 -11.58 5.93 1.57
CA SER A 390 -11.79 4.50 1.77
C SER A 390 -11.18 3.65 0.66
N GLN A 391 -11.20 4.12 -0.60
CA GLN A 391 -10.58 3.41 -1.73
C GLN A 391 -9.06 3.35 -1.56
N LEU A 392 -8.44 4.44 -1.10
CA LEU A 392 -7.01 4.47 -0.78
C LEU A 392 -6.66 3.41 0.26
N LEU A 393 -7.42 3.34 1.37
CA LEU A 393 -7.19 2.35 2.43
C LEU A 393 -7.42 0.92 1.94
N THR A 394 -8.46 0.68 1.12
CA THR A 394 -8.67 -0.61 0.47
C THR A 394 -7.45 -1.02 -0.35
N ILE A 395 -6.95 -0.12 -1.21
CA ILE A 395 -5.82 -0.44 -2.09
C ILE A 395 -4.55 -0.66 -1.27
N ILE A 396 -4.27 0.15 -0.23
CA ILE A 396 -3.13 -0.07 0.67
C ILE A 396 -3.20 -1.47 1.30
N ASN A 397 -4.39 -1.88 1.77
CA ASN A 397 -4.58 -3.20 2.37
C ASN A 397 -4.31 -4.33 1.37
N GLU A 398 -4.93 -4.22 0.18
CA GLU A 398 -4.76 -5.21 -0.88
C GLU A 398 -3.29 -5.35 -1.31
N MET A 399 -2.58 -4.24 -1.44
CA MET A 399 -1.16 -4.24 -1.82
C MET A 399 -0.25 -4.77 -0.71
N THR A 400 -0.60 -4.52 0.56
CA THR A 400 0.16 -5.02 1.71
C THR A 400 0.03 -6.53 1.81
N ASN A 401 -1.21 -7.04 1.75
CA ASN A 401 -1.46 -8.49 1.73
C ASN A 401 -0.78 -9.17 0.54
N TYR A 402 -0.79 -8.56 -0.64
CA TYR A 402 -0.11 -9.10 -1.82
C TYR A 402 1.42 -9.18 -1.62
N ALA A 403 2.04 -8.09 -1.18
CA ALA A 403 3.48 -8.06 -0.94
C ALA A 403 3.91 -9.06 0.16
N ASP A 404 3.09 -9.23 1.20
CA ASP A 404 3.34 -10.20 2.26
C ASP A 404 3.18 -11.64 1.79
N MET A 405 2.26 -11.91 0.86
CA MET A 405 2.09 -13.24 0.24
C MET A 405 3.28 -13.64 -0.63
N ASP A 406 3.84 -12.71 -1.43
CA ASP A 406 5.04 -12.97 -2.23
C ASP A 406 6.25 -13.27 -1.33
N ASN A 407 6.42 -12.49 -0.25
CA ASN A 407 7.45 -12.77 0.76
C ASN A 407 7.25 -14.16 1.41
N ASN A 408 6.01 -14.55 1.70
CA ASN A 408 5.71 -15.86 2.28
C ASN A 408 5.89 -17.03 1.29
N GLN A 409 5.75 -16.82 -0.01
CA GLN A 409 6.08 -17.85 -1.01
C GLN A 409 7.59 -18.07 -1.13
N VAL A 410 8.39 -17.01 -1.06
CA VAL A 410 9.86 -17.11 -0.98
C VAL A 410 10.29 -17.84 0.31
N ILE A 411 9.60 -17.59 1.42
CA ILE A 411 9.84 -18.28 2.71
C ILE A 411 9.50 -19.78 2.64
N LYS A 412 8.49 -20.19 1.86
CA LYS A 412 8.14 -21.62 1.68
C LYS A 412 9.19 -22.45 0.92
N HIS A 413 10.11 -21.80 0.21
CA HIS A 413 11.15 -22.48 -0.57
C HIS A 413 12.54 -22.47 0.09
N GLY A 414 12.73 -21.76 1.21
CA GLY A 414 13.93 -21.87 2.05
C GLY A 414 13.69 -22.84 3.21
N GLU A 415 14.71 -23.59 3.63
CA GLU A 415 14.66 -24.34 4.88
C GLU A 415 14.57 -23.36 6.06
N THR A 416 13.34 -23.08 6.50
CA THR A 416 13.10 -22.28 7.70
C THR A 416 13.32 -23.16 8.93
N SER A 417 14.24 -22.75 9.79
CA SER A 417 14.39 -23.34 11.12
C SER A 417 14.39 -22.24 12.18
N ILE A 418 13.84 -22.54 13.35
CA ILE A 418 14.05 -21.73 14.54
C ILE A 418 15.13 -22.45 15.34
N THR A 419 16.19 -21.75 15.70
CA THR A 419 17.11 -22.23 16.74
C THR A 419 16.59 -21.74 18.09
N PRO A 420 16.09 -22.63 18.97
CA PRO A 420 15.73 -22.25 20.32
C PRO A 420 16.98 -21.72 21.03
N LEU A 421 16.85 -20.65 21.80
CA LEU A 421 17.98 -20.12 22.60
C LEU A 421 18.22 -20.91 23.89
N TYR A 422 17.41 -21.94 24.16
CA TYR A 422 17.56 -22.78 25.34
C TYR A 422 18.59 -23.90 25.09
N ASP A 423 19.81 -23.69 25.59
CA ASP A 423 20.92 -24.66 25.50
C ASP A 423 20.92 -25.69 26.66
N GLY A 424 19.92 -25.63 27.55
CA GLY A 424 19.80 -26.49 28.72
C GLY A 424 20.85 -26.26 29.82
N LYS A 425 21.74 -25.26 29.68
CA LYS A 425 22.90 -25.08 30.57
C LYS A 425 22.84 -23.82 31.46
N LYS A 426 21.85 -22.94 31.26
CA LYS A 426 21.61 -21.77 32.14
C LYS A 426 20.19 -21.74 32.69
N ARG A 427 20.02 -21.13 33.88
CA ARG A 427 18.73 -20.77 34.51
C ARG A 427 17.98 -19.72 33.66
N CYS A 428 17.63 -20.07 32.43
CA CYS A 428 16.75 -19.28 31.58
C CYS A 428 15.31 -19.72 31.80
N SER A 429 14.37 -18.78 31.70
CA SER A 429 12.94 -19.09 31.78
C SER A 429 12.56 -20.14 30.72
N ILE A 430 11.73 -21.11 31.12
CA ILE A 430 11.24 -22.19 30.26
C ILE A 430 10.54 -21.69 28.99
N VAL A 431 10.06 -20.43 29.01
CA VAL A 431 9.44 -19.78 27.85
C VAL A 431 10.36 -19.80 26.63
N TRP A 432 11.68 -19.70 26.81
CA TRP A 432 12.66 -19.65 25.72
C TRP A 432 12.79 -20.97 24.92
N LYS A 433 12.16 -22.06 25.37
CA LYS A 433 11.98 -23.26 24.55
C LYS A 433 11.06 -23.03 23.35
N PHE A 434 10.10 -22.12 23.49
CA PHE A 434 9.09 -21.82 22.47
C PHE A 434 9.40 -20.57 21.66
N PHE A 435 10.43 -19.83 22.04
CA PHE A 435 10.80 -18.59 21.38
C PHE A 435 12.25 -18.66 20.92
N GLY A 436 12.46 -18.35 19.65
CA GLY A 436 13.80 -18.33 19.08
C GLY A 436 13.90 -17.30 17.96
N ARG A 437 15.10 -17.18 17.41
CA ARG A 437 15.33 -16.35 16.24
C ARG A 437 14.91 -17.12 15.00
N LEU A 438 14.22 -16.44 14.09
CA LEU A 438 13.85 -17.00 12.80
C LEU A 438 15.09 -16.99 11.91
N LEU A 439 15.51 -18.16 11.45
CA LEU A 439 16.56 -18.30 10.45
C LEU A 439 15.93 -18.65 9.10
N ILE A 440 16.36 -17.92 8.07
CA ILE A 440 16.09 -18.27 6.67
C ILE A 440 17.46 -18.46 6.02
N ASN A 441 17.72 -19.67 5.51
CA ASN A 441 19.00 -20.04 4.90
C ASN A 441 20.18 -19.73 5.84
N GLU A 442 20.08 -20.18 7.09
CA GLU A 442 21.07 -19.99 8.18
C GLU A 442 21.35 -18.53 8.57
N LYS A 443 20.63 -17.55 7.99
CA LYS A 443 20.74 -16.14 8.35
C LYS A 443 19.54 -15.72 9.19
N SER A 444 19.82 -14.99 10.27
CA SER A 444 18.76 -14.39 11.09
C SER A 444 18.00 -13.36 10.29
N VAL A 445 16.68 -13.52 10.20
CA VAL A 445 15.79 -12.56 9.52
C VAL A 445 15.76 -11.23 10.28
N ASP A 446 15.86 -11.32 11.60
CA ASP A 446 15.76 -10.18 12.49
C ASP A 446 16.51 -10.47 13.80
N GLU A 447 17.63 -9.78 14.03
CA GLU A 447 18.48 -10.02 15.22
C GLU A 447 17.82 -9.56 16.53
N ASN A 448 16.84 -8.65 16.45
CA ASN A 448 16.24 -7.99 17.61
C ASN A 448 14.89 -8.58 18.02
N HIS A 449 14.38 -9.56 17.27
CA HIS A 449 13.06 -10.14 17.49
C HIS A 449 13.12 -11.64 17.74
N PHE A 450 12.21 -12.08 18.61
CA PHE A 450 11.96 -13.49 18.87
C PHE A 450 10.59 -13.87 18.36
N TYR A 451 10.51 -15.08 17.83
CA TYR A 451 9.32 -15.64 17.19
C TYR A 451 8.86 -16.86 17.97
N CYS A 452 7.54 -16.98 18.15
CA CYS A 452 6.96 -18.18 18.74
C CYS A 452 7.02 -19.34 17.74
N SER A 453 7.66 -20.44 18.11
CA SER A 453 7.77 -21.64 17.28
C SER A 453 6.42 -22.32 17.03
N LEU A 454 5.47 -22.20 17.97
CA LEU A 454 4.13 -22.75 17.83
C LEU A 454 3.31 -21.98 16.78
N CYS A 455 3.30 -20.65 16.87
CA CYS A 455 2.69 -19.80 15.83
C CYS A 455 3.29 -20.07 14.46
N LEU A 456 4.61 -20.22 14.37
CA LEU A 456 5.27 -20.50 13.09
C LEU A 456 4.83 -21.84 12.50
N HIS A 457 4.68 -22.88 13.32
CA HIS A 457 4.13 -24.18 12.89
C HIS A 457 2.69 -24.08 12.37
N GLU A 458 1.91 -23.12 12.88
CA GLU A 458 0.55 -22.80 12.41
C GLU A 458 0.55 -21.85 11.20
N GLY A 459 1.73 -21.45 10.69
CA GLY A 459 1.86 -20.51 9.57
C GLY A 459 1.62 -19.04 9.96
N ILE A 460 1.66 -18.72 11.25
CA ILE A 460 1.41 -17.39 11.81
C ILE A 460 2.76 -16.73 12.14
N ILE A 461 3.13 -15.68 11.40
CA ILE A 461 4.43 -14.97 11.55
C ILE A 461 4.28 -13.66 12.37
N SER A 462 3.05 -13.28 12.76
CA SER A 462 2.75 -11.95 13.31
C SER A 462 3.17 -11.74 14.76
N SER A 463 3.50 -12.80 15.52
CA SER A 463 3.84 -12.72 16.94
C SER A 463 5.33 -12.47 17.16
N LYS A 464 5.77 -11.23 16.88
CA LYS A 464 7.15 -10.77 17.13
C LYS A 464 7.29 -10.14 18.52
N TYR A 465 8.37 -10.49 19.23
CA TYR A 465 8.67 -9.95 20.56
C TYR A 465 10.02 -9.24 20.56
N THR A 466 10.04 -8.00 21.07
CA THR A 466 11.26 -7.22 21.28
C THR A 466 11.72 -7.32 22.73
N GLY A 467 13.03 -7.52 22.92
CA GLY A 467 13.67 -7.56 24.24
C GLY A 467 13.62 -8.92 24.94
N ILE A 468 14.23 -8.99 26.13
CA ILE A 468 14.46 -10.23 26.91
C ILE A 468 13.34 -10.47 27.93
N SER A 469 12.30 -9.62 27.95
CA SER A 469 11.20 -9.74 28.92
C SER A 469 10.34 -10.96 28.61
N THR A 470 10.29 -11.91 29.54
CA THR A 470 9.53 -13.16 29.40
C THR A 470 8.04 -12.99 29.67
N SER A 471 7.61 -11.87 30.26
CA SER A 471 6.20 -11.62 30.63
C SER A 471 5.28 -11.59 29.41
N GLY A 472 5.73 -10.94 28.33
CA GLY A 472 4.98 -10.87 27.07
C GLY A 472 4.88 -12.23 26.37
N MET A 473 5.97 -13.01 26.43
CA MET A 473 6.04 -14.36 25.87
C MET A 473 5.15 -15.34 26.64
N ILE A 474 5.12 -15.26 27.97
CA ILE A 474 4.22 -16.07 28.80
C ILE A 474 2.76 -15.71 28.53
N ASN A 475 2.43 -14.42 28.45
CA ASN A 475 1.07 -13.98 28.14
C ASN A 475 0.63 -14.46 26.75
N HIS A 476 1.54 -14.52 25.78
CA HIS A 476 1.27 -15.09 24.47
C HIS A 476 0.98 -16.59 24.53
N LEU A 477 1.82 -17.38 25.19
CA LEU A 477 1.58 -18.82 25.32
C LEU A 477 0.24 -19.13 25.99
N ARG A 478 -0.18 -18.31 26.98
CA ARG A 478 -1.49 -18.42 27.63
C ARG A 478 -2.65 -18.09 26.69
N ASN A 479 -2.57 -16.96 25.99
CA ASN A 479 -3.70 -16.47 25.20
C ASN A 479 -3.82 -17.15 23.83
N SER A 480 -2.69 -17.44 23.19
CA SER A 480 -2.63 -17.98 21.84
C SER A 480 -2.55 -19.51 21.81
N HIS A 481 -1.87 -20.13 22.77
CA HIS A 481 -1.66 -21.58 22.80
C HIS A 481 -2.28 -22.30 24.02
N LYS A 482 -2.97 -21.56 24.90
CA LYS A 482 -3.62 -22.08 26.13
C LYS A 482 -2.67 -22.83 27.08
N ILE A 483 -1.39 -22.48 27.06
CA ILE A 483 -0.37 -23.07 27.94
C ILE A 483 -0.29 -22.22 29.22
N ASN A 484 -0.78 -22.73 30.33
CA ASN A 484 -0.97 -21.99 31.58
C ASN A 484 0.13 -22.26 32.62
N ASN A 485 0.76 -23.44 32.59
CA ASN A 485 1.78 -23.85 33.57
C ASN A 485 2.92 -24.68 32.95
N GLU A 486 3.97 -24.94 33.74
CA GLU A 486 5.17 -25.66 33.32
C GLU A 486 4.93 -27.15 33.04
N ASN A 487 3.93 -27.76 33.67
CA ASN A 487 3.58 -29.18 33.44
C ASN A 487 2.89 -29.39 32.08
N GLU A 488 2.09 -28.40 31.65
CA GLU A 488 1.45 -28.39 30.33
C GLU A 488 2.48 -28.22 29.20
N ILE A 489 3.58 -27.51 29.47
CA ILE A 489 4.71 -27.36 28.55
C ILE A 489 5.35 -28.71 28.22
N GLU A 490 5.65 -29.52 29.23
CA GLU A 490 6.25 -30.85 29.01
C GLU A 490 5.29 -31.82 28.31
N SER A 491 3.99 -31.73 28.62
CA SER A 491 2.97 -32.51 27.92
C SER A 491 2.85 -32.13 26.45
N TYR A 492 3.01 -30.84 26.12
CA TYR A 492 2.92 -30.35 24.74
C TYR A 492 4.17 -30.74 23.92
N GLU A 493 5.37 -30.73 24.52
CA GLU A 493 6.60 -31.23 23.88
C GLU A 493 6.50 -32.72 23.52
N LYS A 494 5.93 -33.54 24.43
CA LYS A 494 5.70 -34.97 24.16
C LYS A 494 4.76 -35.16 22.98
N LYS A 495 3.68 -34.36 22.90
CA LYS A 495 2.72 -34.40 21.80
C LYS A 495 3.34 -33.98 20.47
N LEU A 496 4.09 -32.87 20.44
CA LEU A 496 4.80 -32.40 19.24
C LEU A 496 5.81 -33.41 18.71
N ASN A 497 6.55 -34.08 19.60
CA ASN A 497 7.51 -35.10 19.20
C ASN A 497 6.82 -36.35 18.67
N GLN A 498 5.67 -36.71 19.22
CA GLN A 498 4.83 -37.80 18.72
C GLN A 498 4.23 -37.45 17.34
N ASP A 499 3.66 -36.25 17.18
CA ASP A 499 3.11 -35.78 15.91
C ASP A 499 4.19 -35.70 14.81
N LYS A 500 5.42 -35.27 15.16
CA LYS A 500 6.58 -35.30 14.24
C LYS A 500 6.98 -36.72 13.83
N TYR A 501 6.95 -37.66 14.77
CA TYR A 501 7.25 -39.07 14.49
C TYR A 501 6.21 -39.67 13.55
N GLU A 502 4.92 -39.43 13.81
CA GLU A 502 3.80 -39.90 12.98
C GLU A 502 3.80 -39.26 11.58
N ALA A 503 4.08 -37.95 11.48
CA ALA A 503 4.19 -37.25 10.20
C ALA A 503 5.37 -37.74 9.36
N ASN A 504 6.50 -38.07 9.99
CA ASN A 504 7.66 -38.63 9.29
C ASN A 504 7.40 -40.08 8.81
N SER A 505 6.70 -40.89 9.61
CA SER A 505 6.28 -42.23 9.21
C SER A 505 5.33 -42.17 7.99
N SER A 506 4.35 -41.27 8.02
CA SER A 506 3.39 -41.09 6.92
C SER A 506 4.05 -40.57 5.62
N LYS A 507 5.02 -39.67 5.74
CA LYS A 507 5.82 -39.21 4.59
C LYS A 507 6.65 -40.33 3.97
N MET A 508 7.23 -41.21 4.79
CA MET A 508 7.99 -42.37 4.31
C MET A 508 7.08 -43.35 3.54
N ASP A 509 5.88 -43.61 4.05
CA ASP A 509 4.89 -44.46 3.37
C ASP A 509 4.39 -43.85 2.05
N HIS A 510 4.21 -42.54 2.00
CA HIS A 510 3.80 -41.85 0.77
C HIS A 510 4.91 -41.81 -0.29
N GLN A 511 6.16 -41.63 0.15
CA GLN A 511 7.33 -41.67 -0.72
C GLN A 511 7.56 -43.08 -1.30
N ASN A 512 7.37 -44.13 -0.49
CA ASN A 512 7.43 -45.52 -0.95
C ASN A 512 6.33 -45.83 -1.99
N LYS A 513 5.09 -45.37 -1.78
CA LYS A 513 4.01 -45.52 -2.76
C LYS A 513 4.29 -44.80 -4.08
N ASN A 514 4.88 -43.61 -4.02
CA ASN A 514 5.26 -42.86 -5.23
C ASN A 514 6.39 -43.54 -6.01
N VAL A 515 7.39 -44.10 -5.32
CA VAL A 515 8.47 -44.89 -5.95
C VAL A 515 7.91 -46.12 -6.66
N GLU A 516 6.97 -46.83 -6.03
CA GLU A 516 6.36 -48.02 -6.61
C GLU A 516 5.44 -47.71 -7.81
N THR A 517 4.74 -46.56 -7.76
CA THR A 517 3.93 -46.08 -8.88
C THR A 517 4.80 -45.64 -10.06
N HIS A 518 5.91 -44.94 -9.79
CA HIS A 518 6.85 -44.52 -10.82
C HIS A 518 7.56 -45.71 -11.48
N LYS A 519 7.86 -46.76 -10.70
CA LYS A 519 8.43 -48.00 -11.23
C LYS A 519 7.48 -48.69 -12.21
N LYS A 520 6.19 -48.82 -11.85
CA LYS A 520 5.17 -49.39 -12.75
C LYS A 520 5.03 -48.62 -14.07
N LEU A 521 5.05 -47.29 -14.02
CA LEU A 521 4.96 -46.45 -15.21
C LEU A 521 6.21 -46.58 -16.12
N LEU A 522 7.39 -46.79 -15.54
CA LEU A 522 8.60 -47.09 -16.31
C LEU A 522 8.50 -48.44 -17.00
N ASP A 523 8.09 -49.48 -16.27
CA ASP A 523 7.95 -50.84 -16.81
C ASP A 523 6.93 -50.87 -17.97
N GLU A 524 5.81 -50.15 -17.84
CA GLU A 524 4.80 -50.00 -18.91
C GLU A 524 5.34 -49.25 -20.13
N TRP A 525 6.15 -48.21 -19.92
CA TRP A 525 6.77 -47.44 -20.99
C TRP A 525 7.81 -48.27 -21.76
N GLU A 526 8.66 -49.02 -21.05
CA GLU A 526 9.65 -49.92 -21.65
C GLU A 526 8.97 -51.04 -22.47
N MET A 527 7.86 -51.60 -21.97
CA MET A 527 7.04 -52.54 -22.75
C MET A 527 6.50 -51.91 -24.05
N MET A 528 6.03 -50.66 -23.99
CA MET A 528 5.53 -49.98 -25.19
C MET A 528 6.64 -49.68 -26.21
N GLU A 529 7.84 -49.31 -25.77
CA GLU A 529 9.01 -49.14 -26.63
C GLU A 529 9.42 -50.46 -27.29
N ALA A 530 9.45 -51.57 -26.54
CA ALA A 530 9.76 -52.90 -27.07
C ALA A 530 8.73 -53.37 -28.12
N MET A 531 7.44 -53.05 -27.94
CA MET A 531 6.41 -53.35 -28.94
C MET A 531 6.56 -52.52 -30.22
N LYS A 532 7.04 -51.27 -30.11
CA LYS A 532 7.28 -50.42 -31.29
C LYS A 532 8.48 -50.91 -32.10
N THR A 533 9.55 -51.34 -31.44
CA THR A 533 10.75 -51.87 -32.12
C THR A 533 10.46 -53.20 -32.81
N SER A 534 9.70 -54.11 -32.18
CA SER A 534 9.27 -55.37 -32.78
C SER A 534 8.42 -55.17 -34.06
N LYS A 535 7.48 -54.21 -34.05
CA LYS A 535 6.68 -53.87 -35.24
C LYS A 535 7.49 -53.22 -36.36
N LYS A 536 8.61 -52.59 -36.04
CA LYS A 536 9.51 -51.99 -37.03
C LYS A 536 10.35 -53.07 -37.72
N THR A 537 10.86 -54.04 -36.96
CA THR A 537 11.60 -55.19 -37.50
C THR A 537 10.74 -56.11 -38.38
N GLU A 538 9.44 -56.28 -38.08
CA GLU A 538 8.54 -57.03 -38.98
C GLU A 538 8.30 -56.33 -40.32
N LYS A 539 8.27 -54.99 -40.33
CA LYS A 539 8.11 -54.22 -41.59
C LYS A 539 9.36 -54.22 -42.47
N ASP A 540 10.53 -54.34 -41.86
CA ASP A 540 11.81 -54.35 -42.58
C ASP A 540 12.16 -55.76 -43.13
N LEU A 541 11.41 -56.81 -42.76
CA LEU A 541 11.55 -58.17 -43.30
C LEU A 541 10.59 -58.50 -44.45
N ASP A 542 9.66 -57.59 -44.77
CA ASP A 542 8.65 -57.73 -45.83
C ASP A 542 8.99 -56.86 -47.08
N TRP A 543 10.23 -56.36 -47.14
CA TRP A 543 10.88 -55.71 -48.30
C TRP A 543 12.16 -56.48 -48.65
#